data_AF-A0A954E4N9-F1
#
_entry.id   AF-A0A954E4N9-F1
#
_cell.length_a   1.000
_cell.length_b   1.000
_cell.length_c   1.000
_cell.angle_alpha   90.00
_cell.angle_beta   90.00
_cell.angle_gamma   90.00
#
_symmetry.space_group_name_H-M   'P 1'
#
loop_
_entity.id
_entity.type
_entity.pdbx_description
1 polymer ?
#
loop_
_entity_poly.entity_id
_entity_poly.type
_entity_poly.pdbx_seq_one_letter_code
_entity_poly.pdbx_strand_id
1 'polypeptide(L)'
;MGLIIHFEPWLHREIDWNWLQQLPEAWYVADIGQLLPGRSGRALPLRLLLEHLVPAHIEITGLILQSERDGFSKRISYAPVRDHAWLVFELHEAPLPESLGGPFRLLVKGTVPCGRAELDHCVNVKHLSRIDLQTSPDTFRAGP
;
A
#
# COMPACT_ATOMS: atom_id res chain seq x y z
N MET A 1 15.27 1.20 6.38
CA MET A 1 14.83 0.67 5.08
C MET A 1 13.37 1.06 4.92
N GLY A 2 13.07 1.93 3.97
CA GLY A 2 11.72 2.43 3.74
C GLY A 2 10.98 1.70 2.61
N LEU A 3 9.72 2.06 2.46
CA LEU A 3 8.85 1.78 1.32
C LEU A 3 8.90 2.97 0.36
N ILE A 4 9.24 2.73 -0.89
CA ILE A 4 9.23 3.75 -1.94
C ILE A 4 7.83 3.86 -2.53
N ILE A 5 7.25 5.05 -2.52
CA ILE A 5 6.04 5.41 -3.30
C ILE A 5 6.48 6.30 -4.44
N HIS A 6 6.13 5.91 -5.66
CA HIS A 6 6.65 6.53 -6.87
C HIS A 6 5.56 6.81 -7.91
N PHE A 7 5.59 7.99 -8.50
CA PHE A 7 4.76 8.41 -9.63
C PHE A 7 5.50 9.46 -10.45
N GLU A 8 5.85 9.14 -11.70
CA GLU A 8 6.61 10.03 -12.57
C GLU A 8 5.79 11.22 -13.08
N PRO A 9 6.40 12.40 -13.27
CA PRO A 9 7.66 12.88 -12.69
C PRO A 9 7.51 13.46 -11.26
N TRP A 10 6.35 13.31 -10.63
CA TRP A 10 5.90 14.19 -9.56
C TRP A 10 6.21 13.72 -8.14
N LEU A 11 6.34 12.41 -7.93
CA LEU A 11 6.47 11.83 -6.59
C LEU A 11 7.55 10.75 -6.59
N HIS A 12 8.56 10.97 -5.77
CA HIS A 12 9.48 9.94 -5.33
C HIS A 12 9.66 10.12 -3.82
N ARG A 13 9.00 9.28 -3.03
CA ARG A 13 9.05 9.37 -1.57
C ARG A 13 9.38 8.03 -0.95
N GLU A 14 10.43 8.01 -0.16
CA GLU A 14 10.71 6.92 0.78
C GLU A 14 9.95 7.17 2.08
N ILE A 15 9.27 6.14 2.57
CA ILE A 15 8.48 6.16 3.80
C ILE A 15 9.03 5.11 4.73
N ASP A 16 9.47 5.51 5.91
CA ASP A 16 9.94 4.58 6.94
C ASP A 16 8.98 4.53 8.14
N TRP A 17 9.28 3.62 9.08
CA TRP A 17 8.49 3.45 10.28
C TRP A 17 8.39 4.75 11.10
N ASN A 18 9.48 5.54 11.19
CA ASN A 18 9.50 6.79 11.95
C ASN A 18 8.60 7.86 11.32
N TRP A 19 8.61 8.00 10.00
CA TRP A 19 7.71 8.91 9.30
C TRP A 19 6.26 8.47 9.49
N LEU A 20 6.01 7.15 9.43
CA LEU A 20 4.68 6.62 9.71
C LEU A 20 4.20 6.91 11.12
N GLN A 21 5.06 7.02 12.15
CA GLN A 21 4.64 7.41 13.50
C GLN A 21 4.15 8.86 13.62
N GLN A 22 4.42 9.70 12.62
CA GLN A 22 4.08 11.13 12.64
C GLN A 22 2.71 11.42 12.03
N LEU A 23 2.02 10.43 11.47
CA LEU A 23 0.70 10.61 10.88
C LEU A 23 -0.40 10.69 11.97
N PRO A 24 -1.57 11.25 11.65
CA PRO A 24 -2.65 11.37 12.62
C PRO A 24 -3.13 10.01 13.15
N GLU A 25 -3.33 9.89 14.47
CA GLU A 25 -3.77 8.64 15.11
C GLU A 25 -5.06 8.06 14.48
N ALA A 26 -5.96 8.95 14.03
CA ALA A 26 -7.22 8.58 13.40
C ALA A 26 -7.06 7.80 12.08
N TRP A 27 -5.85 7.74 11.49
CA TRP A 27 -5.59 7.00 10.25
C TRP A 27 -5.31 5.53 10.50
N TYR A 28 -4.97 5.14 11.73
CA TYR A 28 -4.54 3.77 11.99
C TYR A 28 -5.69 2.87 12.38
N VAL A 29 -5.51 1.62 11.99
CA VAL A 29 -6.16 0.47 12.60
C VAL A 29 -5.18 -0.08 13.61
N ALA A 30 -5.52 0.01 14.90
CA ALA A 30 -4.66 -0.43 16.00
C ALA A 30 -4.21 -1.89 15.86
N ASP A 31 -5.13 -2.77 15.44
CA ASP A 31 -4.82 -4.14 15.04
C ASP A 31 -5.63 -4.55 13.81
N ILE A 32 -4.94 -4.88 12.72
CA ILE A 32 -5.55 -5.34 11.47
C ILE A 32 -6.36 -6.64 11.63
N GLY A 33 -6.13 -7.41 12.69
CA GLY A 33 -6.92 -8.59 13.04
C GLY A 33 -8.42 -8.32 13.21
N GLN A 34 -8.78 -7.08 13.55
CA GLN A 34 -10.18 -6.61 13.63
C GLN A 34 -10.87 -6.62 12.26
N LEU A 35 -10.11 -6.50 11.17
CA LEU A 35 -10.61 -6.45 9.79
C LEU A 35 -10.33 -7.75 9.02
N LEU A 36 -9.22 -8.42 9.35
CA LEU A 36 -8.69 -9.61 8.70
C LEU A 36 -8.34 -10.68 9.76
N PRO A 37 -9.25 -11.59 10.11
CA PRO A 37 -8.99 -12.64 11.09
C PRO A 37 -7.72 -13.45 10.77
N GLY A 38 -6.93 -13.74 11.81
CA GLY A 38 -5.64 -14.45 11.66
C GLY A 38 -4.47 -13.56 11.19
N ARG A 39 -4.66 -12.25 11.14
CA ARG A 39 -3.61 -11.25 10.96
C ARG A 39 -3.46 -10.43 12.24
N SER A 40 -2.29 -9.81 12.41
CA SER A 40 -2.02 -8.93 13.54
C SER A 40 -1.08 -7.80 13.11
N GLY A 41 -1.12 -6.72 13.89
CA GLY A 41 -0.25 -5.57 13.72
C GLY A 41 -1.00 -4.30 13.36
N ARG A 42 -0.37 -3.17 13.66
CA ARG A 42 -0.90 -1.85 13.35
C ARG A 42 -0.77 -1.60 11.85
N ALA A 43 -1.82 -1.01 11.31
CA ALA A 43 -1.92 -0.78 9.88
C ALA A 43 -2.58 0.57 9.60
N LEU A 44 -2.47 1.02 8.36
CA LEU A 44 -3.24 2.15 7.83
C LEU A 44 -3.87 1.78 6.48
N PRO A 45 -5.04 2.34 6.13
CA PRO A 45 -5.62 2.16 4.79
C PRO A 45 -4.68 2.72 3.73
N LEU A 46 -4.36 1.93 2.70
CA LEU A 46 -3.50 2.38 1.61
C LEU A 46 -4.06 3.62 0.92
N ARG A 47 -5.40 3.73 0.81
CA ARG A 47 -6.08 4.92 0.29
C ARG A 47 -5.69 6.20 1.00
N LEU A 48 -5.71 6.23 2.34
CA LEU A 48 -5.38 7.46 3.08
C LEU A 48 -3.93 7.88 2.85
N LEU A 49 -3.02 6.91 2.78
CA LEU A 49 -1.61 7.18 2.48
C LEU A 49 -1.45 7.78 1.08
N LEU A 50 -2.08 7.20 0.07
CA LEU A 50 -1.98 7.68 -1.31
C LEU A 50 -2.66 9.04 -1.48
N GLU A 51 -3.85 9.25 -0.91
CA GLU A 51 -4.56 10.54 -0.92
C GLU A 51 -3.78 11.65 -0.20
N HIS A 52 -2.92 11.30 0.76
CA HIS A 52 -2.04 12.26 1.41
C HIS A 52 -0.83 12.67 0.56
N LEU A 53 -0.30 11.72 -0.22
CA LEU A 53 0.94 11.90 -0.98
C LEU A 53 0.71 12.38 -2.41
N VAL A 54 -0.44 12.05 -2.98
CA VAL A 54 -0.79 12.32 -4.37
C VAL A 54 -1.74 13.51 -4.42
N PRO A 55 -1.49 14.52 -5.27
CA PRO A 55 -2.40 15.64 -5.44
C PRO A 55 -3.82 15.19 -5.81
N ALA A 56 -4.85 15.79 -5.21
CA ALA A 56 -6.24 15.36 -5.35
C ALA A 56 -6.80 15.37 -6.79
N HIS A 57 -6.16 16.09 -7.71
CA HIS A 57 -6.55 16.13 -9.13
C HIS A 57 -5.98 14.97 -9.95
N ILE A 58 -5.06 14.17 -9.38
CA ILE A 58 -4.44 13.03 -10.03
C ILE A 58 -5.23 11.77 -9.68
N GLU A 59 -5.77 11.11 -10.71
CA GLU A 59 -6.50 9.86 -10.54
C GLU A 59 -5.55 8.66 -10.64
N ILE A 60 -5.46 7.87 -9.57
CA ILE A 60 -4.70 6.61 -9.52
C ILE A 60 -5.56 5.50 -10.14
N THR A 61 -5.08 4.89 -11.21
CA THR A 61 -5.78 3.81 -11.93
C THR A 61 -5.23 2.42 -11.60
N GLY A 62 -3.93 2.33 -11.31
CA GLY A 62 -3.25 1.07 -11.07
C GLY A 62 -2.04 1.21 -10.16
N LEU A 63 -1.57 0.08 -9.67
CA LEU A 63 -0.39 -0.04 -8.82
C LEU A 63 0.53 -1.13 -9.36
N ILE A 64 1.84 -0.90 -9.30
CA ILE A 64 2.85 -1.95 -9.44
C ILE A 64 3.48 -2.14 -8.06
N LEU A 65 3.29 -3.32 -7.49
CA LEU A 65 3.75 -3.70 -6.16
C LEU A 65 5.01 -4.53 -6.28
N GLN A 66 6.05 -4.18 -5.53
CA GLN A 66 7.34 -4.85 -5.61
C GLN A 66 7.91 -5.22 -4.23
N SER A 67 8.51 -6.41 -4.17
CA SER A 67 9.40 -6.84 -3.09
C SER A 67 10.75 -7.18 -3.71
N GLU A 68 11.73 -6.32 -3.48
CA GLU A 68 13.11 -6.55 -3.95
C GLU A 68 13.72 -7.79 -3.31
N ARG A 69 13.39 -8.05 -2.05
CA ARG A 69 13.86 -9.21 -1.29
C ARG A 69 13.48 -10.52 -1.96
N ASP A 70 12.24 -10.62 -2.43
CA ASP A 70 11.69 -11.84 -3.01
C ASP A 70 11.76 -11.86 -4.54
N GLY A 71 12.28 -10.80 -5.17
CA GLY A 71 12.22 -10.61 -6.62
C GLY A 71 10.79 -10.56 -7.16
N PHE A 72 9.81 -10.21 -6.32
CA PHE A 72 8.40 -10.23 -6.66
C PHE A 72 7.96 -8.88 -7.26
N SER A 73 7.16 -8.95 -8.32
CA SER A 73 6.52 -7.78 -8.92
C SER A 73 5.12 -8.14 -9.42
N LYS A 74 4.12 -7.31 -9.11
CA LYS A 74 2.75 -7.51 -9.57
C LYS A 74 2.06 -6.19 -9.89
N ARG A 75 1.42 -6.13 -11.06
CA ARG A 75 0.54 -5.04 -11.46
C ARG A 75 -0.91 -5.36 -11.10
N ILE A 76 -1.63 -4.39 -10.55
CA ILE A 76 -3.05 -4.49 -10.20
C ILE A 76 -3.81 -3.21 -10.54
N SER A 77 -5.11 -3.34 -10.79
CA SER A 77 -6.04 -2.21 -10.82
C SER A 77 -6.25 -1.64 -9.41
N TYR A 78 -6.26 -0.31 -9.27
CA TYR A 78 -6.41 0.32 -7.95
C TYR A 78 -7.86 0.33 -7.45
N ALA A 79 -8.82 0.60 -8.35
CA ALA A 79 -10.25 0.67 -8.01
C ALA A 79 -10.76 -0.49 -7.13
N PRO A 80 -10.50 -1.78 -7.45
CA PRO A 80 -11.00 -2.89 -6.64
C PRO A 80 -10.31 -3.05 -5.27
N VAL A 81 -9.12 -2.46 -5.06
CA VAL A 81 -8.38 -2.56 -3.80
C VAL A 81 -8.48 -1.30 -2.94
N ARG A 82 -8.97 -0.18 -3.49
CA ARG A 82 -8.96 1.15 -2.88
C ARG A 82 -9.43 1.15 -1.42
N ASP A 83 -10.60 0.58 -1.15
CA ASP A 83 -11.20 0.55 0.20
C ASP A 83 -10.97 -0.76 0.95
N HIS A 84 -10.12 -1.62 0.39
CA HIS A 84 -9.88 -2.98 0.88
C HIS A 84 -8.40 -3.31 1.04
N ALA A 85 -7.53 -2.30 1.00
CA ALA A 85 -6.08 -2.46 1.12
C ALA A 85 -5.53 -1.74 2.36
N TRP A 86 -4.71 -2.45 3.12
CA TRP A 86 -4.04 -1.94 4.32
C TRP A 86 -2.54 -2.21 4.26
N LEU A 87 -1.76 -1.20 4.62
CA LEU A 87 -0.33 -1.30 4.85
C LEU A 87 -0.09 -1.63 6.32
N VAL A 88 0.37 -2.84 6.61
CA VAL A 88 0.80 -3.26 7.95
C VAL A 88 2.29 -2.97 8.08
N PHE A 89 2.67 -2.26 9.14
CA PHE A 89 4.03 -1.76 9.30
C PHE A 89 4.58 -1.89 10.73
N GLU A 90 3.75 -2.27 11.69
CA GLU A 90 4.14 -2.33 13.10
C GLU A 90 3.48 -3.51 13.83
N LEU A 91 4.20 -4.07 14.80
CA LEU A 91 3.69 -5.03 15.77
C LEU A 91 4.34 -4.76 17.12
N HIS A 92 3.53 -4.62 18.17
CA HIS A 92 4.01 -4.33 19.53
C HIS A 92 4.96 -3.12 19.59
N GLU A 93 4.54 -1.99 18.99
CA GLU A 93 5.28 -0.71 19.01
C GLU A 93 6.68 -0.79 18.37
N ALA A 94 6.94 -1.81 17.56
CA ALA A 94 8.16 -1.99 16.80
C ALA A 94 7.84 -2.22 15.32
N PRO A 95 8.77 -1.95 14.39
CA PRO A 95 8.60 -2.30 12.99
C PRO A 95 8.15 -3.75 12.81
N LEU A 96 7.25 -4.00 11.85
CA LEU A 96 6.76 -5.35 11.58
C LEU A 96 7.95 -6.29 11.32
N PRO A 97 8.07 -7.42 12.04
CA PRO A 97 9.22 -8.30 11.89
C PRO A 97 9.22 -9.00 10.53
N GLU A 98 10.41 -9.32 10.04
CA GLU A 98 10.58 -10.00 8.75
C GLU A 98 9.83 -11.35 8.68
N SER A 99 9.77 -12.10 9.78
CA SER A 99 9.05 -13.38 9.85
C SER A 99 7.55 -13.24 9.54
N LEU A 100 6.98 -12.04 9.71
CA LEU A 100 5.61 -11.71 9.39
C LEU A 100 5.47 -10.96 8.04
N GLY A 101 6.57 -10.82 7.30
CA GLY A 101 6.62 -10.15 6.01
C GLY A 101 6.87 -8.65 6.08
N GLY A 102 7.48 -8.15 7.15
CA GLY A 102 7.84 -6.73 7.29
C GLY A 102 9.12 -6.32 6.55
N PRO A 103 9.57 -5.05 6.68
CA PRO A 103 8.99 -4.01 7.55
C PRO A 103 7.64 -3.48 7.06
N PHE A 104 7.29 -3.73 5.80
CA PHE A 104 6.01 -3.35 5.21
C PHE A 104 5.34 -4.53 4.54
N ARG A 105 4.04 -4.69 4.82
CA ARG A 105 3.22 -5.73 4.22
C ARG A 105 1.90 -5.17 3.74
N LEU A 106 1.57 -5.44 2.48
CA LEU A 106 0.24 -5.14 1.96
C LEU A 106 -0.71 -6.30 2.27
N LEU A 107 -1.86 -5.98 2.83
CA LEU A 107 -2.97 -6.91 2.99
C LEU A 107 -4.21 -6.37 2.27
N VAL A 108 -4.86 -7.24 1.50
CA VAL A 108 -6.10 -6.92 0.79
C VAL A 108 -7.21 -7.89 1.18
N LYS A 109 -8.35 -7.35 1.60
CA LYS A 109 -9.54 -8.14 1.94
C LYS A 109 -10.24 -8.63 0.68
N GLY A 110 -10.88 -9.80 0.75
CA GLY A 110 -11.73 -10.31 -0.34
C GLY A 110 -10.97 -10.94 -1.51
N THR A 111 -9.66 -11.14 -1.38
CA THR A 111 -8.87 -11.84 -2.40
C THR A 111 -9.24 -13.32 -2.48
N VAL A 112 -9.31 -13.88 -3.69
CA VAL A 112 -9.52 -15.33 -3.96
C VAL A 112 -8.17 -16.06 -4.14
N PRO A 113 -8.11 -17.41 -4.19
CA PRO A 113 -6.86 -18.12 -4.47
C PRO A 113 -6.13 -17.64 -5.73
N CYS A 114 -4.78 -17.61 -5.70
CA CYS A 114 -3.96 -17.10 -6.80
C CYS A 114 -4.34 -17.70 -8.17
N GLY A 115 -4.36 -16.86 -9.20
CA GLY A 115 -4.67 -17.24 -10.57
C GLY A 115 -6.16 -17.43 -10.90
N ARG A 116 -7.07 -17.08 -9.97
CA ARG A 116 -8.52 -17.28 -10.17
C ARG A 116 -9.33 -16.01 -10.41
N ALA A 117 -8.78 -14.83 -10.14
CA ALA A 117 -9.39 -13.54 -10.45
C ALA A 117 -8.32 -12.44 -10.49
N GLU A 118 -8.73 -11.24 -10.91
CA GLU A 118 -7.89 -10.05 -10.84
C GLU A 118 -7.49 -9.70 -9.39
N LEU A 119 -8.41 -9.92 -8.43
CA LEU A 119 -8.17 -9.84 -6.99
C LEU A 119 -7.84 -11.22 -6.40
N ASP A 120 -6.63 -11.71 -6.64
CA ASP A 120 -6.18 -12.96 -6.04
C ASP A 120 -5.27 -12.77 -4.81
N HIS A 121 -4.97 -13.84 -4.07
CA HIS A 121 -4.17 -13.76 -2.84
C HIS A 121 -2.78 -13.17 -3.06
N CYS A 122 -2.28 -13.19 -4.29
CA CYS A 122 -0.98 -12.68 -4.66
C CYS A 122 -0.94 -11.13 -4.63
N VAL A 123 -2.07 -10.47 -4.31
CA VAL A 123 -2.08 -9.04 -3.93
C VAL A 123 -1.56 -8.81 -2.50
N ASN A 124 -1.52 -9.84 -1.64
CA ASN A 124 -0.97 -9.72 -0.28
C ASN A 124 0.57 -9.81 -0.31
N VAL A 125 1.23 -8.69 -0.56
CA VAL A 125 2.69 -8.63 -0.74
C VAL A 125 3.41 -8.50 0.60
N LYS A 126 4.31 -9.44 0.88
CA LYS A 126 5.28 -9.37 1.99
C LYS A 126 6.53 -8.61 1.53
N HIS A 127 7.27 -8.05 2.47
CA HIS A 127 8.54 -7.36 2.21
C HIS A 127 8.39 -6.28 1.15
N LEU A 128 7.25 -5.58 1.16
CA LEU A 128 6.93 -4.57 0.16
C LEU A 128 7.95 -3.44 0.25
N SER A 129 8.71 -3.24 -0.82
CA SER A 129 9.77 -2.24 -0.88
C SER A 129 9.42 -1.08 -1.79
N ARG A 130 8.50 -1.28 -2.75
CA ARG A 130 8.11 -0.23 -3.69
C ARG A 130 6.67 -0.36 -4.21
N ILE A 131 6.02 0.78 -4.39
CA ILE A 131 4.74 0.95 -5.09
C ILE A 131 4.94 2.01 -6.17
N ASP A 132 4.87 1.62 -7.44
CA ASP A 132 4.75 2.56 -8.55
C ASP A 132 3.26 2.78 -8.87
N LEU A 133 2.84 4.03 -8.90
CA LEU A 133 1.48 4.43 -9.20
C LEU A 133 1.32 4.59 -10.72
N GLN A 134 0.22 4.07 -11.23
CA GLN A 134 -0.25 4.33 -12.58
C GLN A 134 -1.44 5.27 -12.48
N THR A 135 -1.49 6.29 -13.33
CA THR A 135 -2.56 7.30 -13.33
C THR A 135 -3.24 7.36 -14.68
N SER A 136 -4.44 7.93 -14.70
CA SER A 136 -5.07 8.32 -15.96
C SER A 136 -4.21 9.40 -16.64
N PRO A 137 -4.02 9.37 -17.97
CA PRO A 137 -3.39 10.48 -18.67
C PRO A 137 -4.26 11.74 -18.54
N ASP A 138 -3.67 12.81 -18.00
CA ASP A 138 -4.12 14.20 -17.93
C ASP A 138 -5.64 14.50 -18.00
N THR A 139 -6.22 14.78 -16.83
CA THR A 139 -7.26 15.83 -16.68
C THR A 139 -6.64 17.23 -16.65
N PHE A 140 -5.41 17.41 -17.16
CA PHE A 140 -4.80 18.71 -17.40
C PHE A 140 -5.43 19.36 -18.65
N ARG A 141 -6.73 19.69 -18.57
CA ARG A 141 -7.24 20.79 -19.39
C ARG A 141 -6.68 22.06 -18.76
N ALA A 142 -5.65 22.61 -19.41
CA ALA A 142 -5.30 24.01 -19.27
C ALA A 142 -6.61 24.83 -19.28
N GLY A 143 -6.85 25.59 -18.22
CA GLY A 143 -7.92 26.57 -18.20
C GLY A 143 -7.73 27.56 -19.36
N PRO A 144 -8.83 28.16 -19.86
CA PRO A 144 -8.80 29.09 -20.99
C PRO A 144 -7.89 30.29 -20.74
#